data_AF-A0A9N9PSG9-F1
#
_entry.id   AF-A0A9N9PSG9-F1
#
_cell.length_a   1.000
_cell.length_b   1.000
_cell.length_c   1.000
_cell.angle_alpha   90.00
_cell.angle_beta   90.00
_cell.angle_gamma   90.00
#
_symmetry.space_group_name_H-M   'P 1'
#
loop_
_entity.id
_entity.type
_entity.pdbx_description
1 polymer ?
#
loop_
_entity_poly.entity_id
_entity_poly.type
_entity_poly.pdbx_seq_one_letter_code
_entity_poly.pdbx_strand_id
1 'polypeptide(L)'
;MCGLNESLFVETAQSMSKNGLLAAGYNRINLDDCWSTFGRAPNGSMVVNSEKFPNGLPWLTGYLKSLGFTPGIYTDAETKSCGGYPGAYGYEEIDAKDFSSWGFEYLKLDGCNMPTGTEKEYKEVYGKWHGILSKLPKPMVFSESVPAYFAEAANLTDWYSIMGWVPEYGNLARHSRDIVVFNSTLYWPDITGWGSIMFNYGQEVRLARYQRPGYFNDPDFLNVDHFDLSLDEKKSHFAICAYIPDLSAAELEYLTNKDIIAVDQDALGLQSTLVSQDVLTKQLEDGDSQSLWTGETTMVSGKVTVSIFPSHGTAILRLSPIRGTFGAVIPTGKVFNTFSLSTLSATFKNVTWANSTGNDGQIWQAKDDSRLSPISDPSQCLTEFHMGKIGLSRCNRKFGGQQWEYLYSGNLRNLRSKECLTESATGGVTMQKCLYLDNSQVFALPSGVKVLKK
;
A
#
# COMPACT_ATOMS: atom_id res chain seq x y z
N MET A 1 1.30 -21.31 -14.08
CA MET A 1 2.51 -20.74 -13.43
C MET A 1 3.78 -21.38 -14.01
N CYS A 2 4.96 -20.81 -13.71
CA CYS A 2 6.29 -21.27 -14.14
C CYS A 2 6.64 -21.24 -15.65
N GLY A 3 5.77 -20.72 -16.53
CA GLY A 3 5.97 -20.68 -17.99
C GLY A 3 6.98 -19.66 -18.53
N LEU A 4 7.75 -19.01 -17.64
CA LEU A 4 8.72 -17.96 -17.98
C LEU A 4 9.96 -18.50 -18.70
N ASN A 5 10.53 -17.68 -19.59
CA ASN A 5 11.76 -17.92 -20.34
C ASN A 5 12.37 -16.59 -20.82
N GLU A 6 13.61 -16.62 -21.31
CA GLU A 6 14.38 -15.46 -21.77
C GLU A 6 13.67 -14.64 -22.85
N SER A 7 13.07 -15.28 -23.86
CA SER A 7 12.34 -14.62 -24.94
C SER A 7 11.18 -13.78 -24.40
N LEU A 8 10.40 -14.30 -23.45
CA LEU A 8 9.31 -13.58 -22.81
C LEU A 8 9.78 -12.25 -22.18
N PHE A 9 10.93 -12.25 -21.48
CA PHE A 9 11.49 -11.03 -20.89
C PHE A 9 12.05 -10.06 -21.95
N VAL A 10 12.64 -10.58 -23.03
CA VAL A 10 13.15 -9.77 -24.15
C VAL A 10 11.99 -9.09 -24.90
N GLU A 11 10.94 -9.84 -25.24
CA GLU A 11 9.74 -9.37 -25.93
C GLU A 11 8.96 -8.39 -25.05
N THR A 12 8.83 -8.68 -23.75
CA THR A 12 8.30 -7.75 -22.73
C THR A 12 9.03 -6.41 -22.77
N ALA A 13 10.36 -6.40 -22.64
CA ALA A 13 11.15 -5.18 -22.58
C ALA A 13 11.06 -4.36 -23.88
N GLN A 14 11.09 -5.04 -25.03
CA GLN A 14 10.90 -4.40 -26.34
C GLN A 14 9.49 -3.80 -26.46
N SER A 15 8.44 -4.52 -26.03
CA SER A 15 7.05 -4.06 -26.06
C SER A 15 6.84 -2.85 -25.15
N MET A 16 7.29 -2.91 -23.89
CA MET A 16 7.24 -1.80 -22.94
C MET A 16 7.99 -0.55 -23.43
N SER A 17 9.15 -0.73 -24.06
CA SER A 17 9.91 0.38 -24.64
C SER A 17 9.20 0.97 -25.86
N LYS A 18 8.73 0.13 -26.79
CA LYS A 18 8.09 0.54 -28.05
C LYS A 18 6.75 1.23 -27.82
N ASN A 19 5.95 0.72 -26.88
CA ASN A 19 4.59 1.19 -26.62
C ASN A 19 4.55 2.32 -25.57
N GLY A 20 5.71 2.89 -25.20
CA GLY A 20 5.79 4.10 -24.38
C GLY A 20 5.69 3.88 -22.86
N LEU A 21 5.52 2.65 -22.37
CA LEU A 21 5.48 2.35 -20.93
C LEU A 21 6.80 2.76 -20.24
N LEU A 22 7.96 2.42 -20.81
CA LEU A 22 9.24 2.86 -20.24
C LEU A 22 9.35 4.40 -20.17
N ALA A 23 8.83 5.10 -21.18
CA ALA A 23 8.81 6.57 -21.23
C ALA A 23 7.74 7.21 -20.32
N ALA A 24 6.76 6.44 -19.87
CA ALA A 24 5.76 6.83 -18.87
C ALA A 24 6.25 6.59 -17.43
N GLY A 25 7.23 5.71 -17.23
CA GLY A 25 7.89 5.48 -15.93
C GLY A 25 8.10 4.00 -15.57
N TYR A 26 7.51 3.05 -16.30
CA TYR A 26 7.61 1.61 -16.02
C TYR A 26 9.00 1.09 -16.36
N ASN A 27 9.91 1.21 -15.39
CA ASN A 27 11.34 0.94 -15.56
C ASN A 27 11.81 -0.32 -14.82
N ARG A 28 10.91 -1.17 -14.31
CA ARG A 28 11.25 -2.42 -13.63
C ARG A 28 10.71 -3.62 -14.38
N ILE A 29 11.52 -4.67 -14.47
CA ILE A 29 11.15 -5.98 -15.02
C ILE A 29 11.64 -7.02 -14.02
N ASN A 30 10.71 -7.65 -13.33
CA ASN A 30 10.98 -8.56 -12.21
C ASN A 30 10.76 -10.00 -12.63
N LEU A 31 11.73 -10.85 -12.32
CA LEU A 31 11.70 -12.29 -12.57
C LEU A 31 11.24 -12.99 -11.28
N ASP A 32 10.03 -13.54 -11.32
CA ASP A 32 9.38 -14.24 -10.20
C ASP A 32 9.81 -15.73 -10.12
N ASP A 33 9.11 -16.57 -9.33
CA ASP A 33 9.51 -17.95 -9.04
C ASP A 33 9.64 -18.85 -10.29
N CYS A 34 10.29 -20.00 -10.13
CA CYS A 34 10.54 -21.02 -11.15
C CYS A 34 11.63 -20.72 -12.20
N TRP A 35 12.56 -19.80 -11.92
CA TRP A 35 13.66 -19.44 -12.83
C TRP A 35 14.88 -20.38 -12.79
N SER A 36 15.11 -21.03 -11.65
CA SER A 36 16.24 -21.93 -11.42
C SER A 36 15.95 -23.37 -11.82
N THR A 37 16.95 -24.25 -11.73
CA THR A 37 16.73 -25.70 -11.65
C THR A 37 16.27 -26.08 -10.24
N PHE A 38 15.76 -27.31 -10.06
CA PHE A 38 15.36 -27.81 -8.74
C PHE A 38 16.52 -28.05 -7.75
N GLY A 39 17.77 -27.99 -8.22
CA GLY A 39 18.98 -28.24 -7.43
C GLY A 39 19.88 -27.01 -7.29
N ARG A 40 20.69 -27.02 -6.23
CA ARG A 40 21.83 -26.11 -6.07
C ARG A 40 23.09 -26.76 -6.63
N ALA A 41 24.05 -25.95 -7.05
CA ALA A 41 25.39 -26.41 -7.42
C ALA A 41 26.17 -26.88 -6.18
N PRO A 42 27.25 -27.67 -6.34
CA PRO A 42 28.04 -28.17 -5.20
C PRO A 42 28.67 -27.09 -4.30
N ASN A 43 28.78 -25.85 -4.78
CA ASN A 43 29.23 -24.69 -4.01
C ASN A 43 28.12 -24.01 -3.20
N GLY A 44 26.87 -24.48 -3.30
CA GLY A 44 25.69 -23.90 -2.68
C GLY A 44 24.90 -22.92 -3.54
N SER A 45 25.43 -22.40 -4.65
CA SER A 45 24.70 -21.43 -5.50
C SER A 45 23.43 -22.04 -6.12
N MET A 46 22.39 -21.22 -6.29
CA MET A 46 21.28 -21.57 -7.18
C MET A 46 21.76 -21.70 -8.63
N VAL A 47 21.23 -22.67 -9.37
CA VAL A 47 21.60 -22.91 -10.78
C VAL A 47 20.50 -22.37 -11.68
N VAL A 48 20.84 -21.43 -12.57
CA VAL A 48 19.94 -20.93 -13.63
C VAL A 48 19.52 -22.08 -14.55
N ASN A 49 18.23 -22.18 -14.89
CA ASN A 49 17.79 -23.16 -15.87
C ASN A 49 18.18 -22.70 -17.29
N SER A 50 19.14 -23.37 -17.92
CA SER A 50 19.65 -23.02 -19.26
C SER A 50 18.71 -23.35 -20.42
N GLU A 51 17.66 -24.16 -20.20
CA GLU A 51 16.59 -24.33 -21.19
C GLU A 51 15.64 -23.13 -21.21
N LYS A 52 15.46 -22.48 -20.04
CA LYS A 52 14.69 -21.23 -19.92
C LYS A 52 15.51 -20.00 -20.28
N PHE A 53 16.79 -19.99 -19.94
CA PHE A 53 17.73 -18.88 -20.08
C PHE A 53 19.02 -19.33 -20.77
N PRO A 54 18.98 -19.54 -22.10
CA PRO A 54 20.13 -20.07 -22.85
C PRO A 54 21.36 -19.16 -22.82
N ASN A 55 21.20 -17.84 -22.67
CA ASN A 55 22.32 -16.90 -22.50
C ASN A 55 22.63 -16.60 -21.02
N GLY A 56 21.79 -17.09 -20.10
CA GLY A 56 21.92 -16.92 -18.65
C GLY A 56 21.46 -15.55 -18.15
N LEU A 57 21.17 -15.47 -16.84
CA LEU A 57 20.66 -14.24 -16.22
C LEU A 57 21.59 -13.02 -16.35
N PRO A 58 22.94 -13.12 -16.27
CA PRO A 58 23.82 -11.97 -16.49
C PRO A 58 23.72 -11.35 -17.89
N TRP A 59 23.40 -12.14 -18.91
CA TRP A 59 23.11 -11.61 -20.25
C TRP A 59 21.77 -10.89 -20.25
N LEU A 60 20.74 -11.51 -19.67
CA LEU A 60 19.39 -10.93 -19.62
C LEU A 60 19.36 -9.59 -18.87
N THR A 61 19.98 -9.50 -17.69
CA THR A 61 20.06 -8.23 -16.95
C THR A 61 20.85 -7.17 -17.71
N GLY A 62 21.94 -7.56 -18.39
CA GLY A 62 22.70 -6.67 -19.27
C GLY A 62 21.85 -6.13 -20.42
N TYR A 63 21.06 -7.00 -21.06
CA TYR A 63 20.12 -6.62 -22.12
C TYR A 63 19.04 -5.66 -21.60
N LEU A 64 18.37 -6.01 -20.49
CA LEU A 64 17.34 -5.17 -19.87
C LEU A 64 17.88 -3.77 -19.50
N LYS A 65 19.08 -3.70 -18.91
CA LYS A 65 19.75 -2.43 -18.59
C LYS A 65 20.15 -1.63 -19.83
N SER A 66 20.53 -2.28 -20.93
CA SER A 66 20.85 -1.59 -22.19
C SER A 66 19.65 -0.86 -22.79
N LEU A 67 18.43 -1.30 -22.47
CA LEU A 67 17.17 -0.63 -22.83
C LEU A 67 16.70 0.39 -21.79
N GLY A 68 17.35 0.49 -20.63
CA GLY A 68 16.98 1.41 -19.55
C GLY A 68 16.12 0.80 -18.42
N PHE A 69 15.92 -0.52 -18.39
CA PHE A 69 15.19 -1.20 -17.31
C PHE A 69 16.10 -1.58 -16.13
N THR A 70 15.49 -1.64 -14.96
CA THR A 70 16.03 -2.10 -13.68
C THR A 70 15.54 -3.54 -13.44
N PRO A 71 16.41 -4.56 -13.51
CA PRO A 71 16.00 -5.95 -13.37
C PRO A 71 15.86 -6.35 -11.90
N GLY A 72 14.78 -7.07 -11.57
CA GLY A 72 14.54 -7.69 -10.27
C GLY A 72 14.51 -9.22 -10.32
N ILE A 73 14.79 -9.86 -9.19
CA ILE A 73 14.80 -11.33 -9.01
C ILE A 73 13.96 -11.73 -7.78
N TYR A 74 13.59 -13.01 -7.75
CA TYR A 74 12.83 -13.66 -6.70
C TYR A 74 13.65 -14.71 -5.97
N THR A 75 13.47 -14.78 -4.65
CA THR A 75 13.83 -15.94 -3.83
C THR A 75 12.85 -16.10 -2.68
N ASP A 76 12.98 -17.19 -1.92
CA ASP A 76 12.18 -17.46 -0.72
C ASP A 76 13.07 -17.43 0.54
N ALA A 77 12.47 -17.03 1.66
CA ALA A 77 13.06 -17.01 3.01
C ALA A 77 13.50 -18.40 3.52
N GLU A 78 12.84 -19.47 3.07
CA GLU A 78 13.09 -20.84 3.52
C GLU A 78 13.95 -21.66 2.54
N THR A 79 14.16 -22.95 2.81
CA THR A 79 14.93 -23.87 1.96
C THR A 79 14.28 -24.19 0.61
N LYS A 80 12.99 -23.87 0.45
CA LYS A 80 12.17 -24.10 -0.75
C LYS A 80 11.26 -22.92 -1.04
N SER A 81 11.15 -22.52 -2.30
CA SER A 81 10.16 -21.54 -2.75
C SER A 81 8.73 -22.09 -2.74
N CYS A 82 7.75 -21.20 -2.92
CA CYS A 82 6.34 -21.56 -3.10
C CYS A 82 6.14 -22.60 -4.22
N GLY A 83 6.90 -22.53 -5.33
CA GLY A 83 6.91 -23.50 -6.42
C GLY A 83 7.84 -24.71 -6.23
N GLY A 84 8.48 -24.87 -5.07
CA GLY A 84 9.35 -26.01 -4.74
C GLY A 84 10.77 -25.96 -5.34
N TYR A 85 11.18 -24.82 -5.91
CA TYR A 85 12.55 -24.56 -6.33
C TYR A 85 13.43 -24.30 -5.09
N PRO A 86 14.77 -24.27 -5.19
CA PRO A 86 15.62 -23.89 -4.06
C PRO A 86 15.22 -22.51 -3.53
N GLY A 87 14.90 -22.43 -2.24
CA GLY A 87 14.84 -21.19 -1.48
C GLY A 87 16.16 -20.94 -0.76
N ALA A 88 16.35 -19.76 -0.17
CA ALA A 88 17.67 -19.24 0.23
C ALA A 88 18.11 -19.50 1.68
N TYR A 89 17.31 -20.15 2.53
CA TYR A 89 17.70 -20.40 3.92
C TYR A 89 19.05 -21.14 4.03
N GLY A 90 19.99 -20.54 4.76
CA GLY A 90 21.36 -21.04 4.92
C GLY A 90 22.33 -20.72 3.78
N TYR A 91 21.86 -20.09 2.69
CA TYR A 91 22.64 -19.69 1.51
C TYR A 91 22.54 -18.19 1.19
N GLU A 92 21.97 -17.39 2.10
CA GLU A 92 21.52 -16.01 1.83
C GLU A 92 22.67 -15.09 1.39
N GLU A 93 23.86 -15.21 1.97
CA GLU A 93 25.03 -14.43 1.54
C GLU A 93 25.58 -14.85 0.16
N ILE A 94 25.44 -16.13 -0.20
CA ILE A 94 25.84 -16.64 -1.51
C ILE A 94 24.85 -16.15 -2.56
N ASP A 95 23.56 -16.37 -2.32
CA ASP A 95 22.49 -16.00 -3.25
C ASP A 95 22.44 -14.48 -3.44
N ALA A 96 22.50 -13.67 -2.37
CA ALA A 96 22.52 -12.21 -2.49
C ALA A 96 23.73 -11.69 -3.29
N LYS A 97 24.90 -12.29 -3.10
CA LYS A 97 26.12 -11.96 -3.85
C LYS A 97 25.98 -12.37 -5.32
N ASP A 98 25.48 -13.57 -5.59
CA ASP A 98 25.27 -14.08 -6.94
C ASP A 98 24.27 -13.19 -7.69
N PHE A 99 23.11 -12.89 -7.11
CA PHE A 99 22.11 -11.96 -7.66
C PHE A 99 22.69 -10.57 -7.96
N SER A 100 23.49 -10.03 -7.04
CA SER A 100 24.16 -8.73 -7.22
C SER A 100 25.19 -8.78 -8.37
N SER A 101 25.97 -9.87 -8.45
CA SER A 101 26.96 -10.10 -9.51
C SER A 101 26.33 -10.32 -10.89
N TRP A 102 25.15 -10.95 -10.93
CA TRP A 102 24.34 -11.10 -12.13
C TRP A 102 23.61 -9.80 -12.50
N GLY A 103 23.76 -8.73 -11.71
CA GLY A 103 23.28 -7.40 -12.05
C GLY A 103 21.82 -7.12 -11.66
N PHE A 104 21.19 -7.91 -10.79
CA PHE A 104 19.88 -7.56 -10.24
C PHE A 104 19.99 -6.38 -9.27
N GLU A 105 18.93 -5.57 -9.20
CA GLU A 105 18.86 -4.35 -8.37
C GLU A 105 17.61 -4.30 -7.49
N TYR A 106 16.81 -5.36 -7.51
CA TYR A 106 15.58 -5.55 -6.77
C TYR A 106 15.47 -7.02 -6.37
N LEU A 107 15.08 -7.30 -5.12
CA LEU A 107 14.78 -8.64 -4.62
C LEU A 107 13.36 -8.69 -4.05
N LYS A 108 12.51 -9.57 -4.61
CA LYS A 108 11.34 -10.10 -3.91
C LYS A 108 11.78 -11.28 -3.06
N LEU A 109 11.51 -11.19 -1.76
CA LEU A 109 11.69 -12.30 -0.82
C LEU A 109 10.31 -12.78 -0.37
N ASP A 110 9.99 -14.01 -0.75
CA ASP A 110 8.79 -14.71 -0.30
C ASP A 110 8.98 -15.38 1.06
N GLY A 111 7.90 -15.90 1.63
CA GLY A 111 7.90 -16.56 2.94
C GLY A 111 7.13 -17.88 2.96
N CYS A 112 7.13 -18.64 1.85
CA CYS A 112 6.48 -19.95 1.86
C CYS A 112 7.28 -20.93 2.74
N ASN A 113 6.62 -22.01 3.15
CA ASN A 113 7.25 -23.14 3.86
C ASN A 113 7.90 -22.83 5.24
N MET A 114 7.75 -21.62 5.78
CA MET A 114 8.27 -21.21 7.09
C MET A 114 7.84 -22.20 8.20
N PRO A 115 8.78 -22.86 8.92
CA PRO A 115 8.49 -24.00 9.79
C PRO A 115 7.50 -23.75 10.93
N THR A 116 7.53 -22.56 11.54
CA THR A 116 6.60 -22.18 12.62
C THR A 116 5.56 -21.17 12.17
N GLY A 117 5.86 -20.37 11.14
CA GLY A 117 5.01 -19.28 10.66
C GLY A 117 4.83 -18.15 11.68
N THR A 118 5.71 -18.02 12.69
CA THR A 118 5.57 -17.02 13.76
C THR A 118 6.24 -15.69 13.40
N GLU A 119 5.72 -14.55 13.90
CA GLU A 119 6.32 -13.21 13.67
C GLU A 119 7.84 -13.23 13.93
N LYS A 120 8.25 -13.87 15.04
CA LYS A 120 9.66 -13.96 15.43
C LYS A 120 10.53 -14.58 14.32
N GLU A 121 10.09 -15.70 13.76
CA GLU A 121 10.82 -16.44 12.72
C GLU A 121 10.99 -15.58 11.46
N TYR A 122 9.90 -14.97 10.97
CA TYR A 122 9.96 -14.04 9.85
C TYR A 122 10.87 -12.83 10.14
N LYS A 123 10.76 -12.22 11.33
CA LYS A 123 11.53 -11.04 11.71
C LYS A 123 13.02 -11.30 11.80
N GLU A 124 13.41 -12.50 12.20
CA GLU A 124 14.81 -12.96 12.22
C GLU A 124 15.33 -13.16 10.78
N VAL A 125 14.57 -13.83 9.90
CA VAL A 125 15.00 -14.09 8.51
C VAL A 125 15.01 -12.82 7.65
N TYR A 126 13.96 -12.01 7.70
CA TYR A 126 13.86 -10.76 6.91
C TYR A 126 14.86 -9.70 7.44
N GLY A 127 15.11 -9.66 8.75
CA GLY A 127 16.14 -8.82 9.35
C GLY A 127 17.56 -9.23 8.94
N LYS A 128 17.83 -10.54 8.82
CA LYS A 128 19.07 -11.07 8.25
C LYS A 128 19.23 -10.62 6.79
N TRP A 129 18.18 -10.75 5.98
CA TRP A 129 18.19 -10.29 4.58
C TRP A 129 18.45 -8.80 4.44
N HIS A 130 17.72 -7.94 5.17
CA HIS A 130 18.00 -6.50 5.24
C HIS A 130 19.48 -6.22 5.58
N GLY A 131 20.03 -6.92 6.57
CA GLY A 131 21.42 -6.79 7.00
C GLY A 131 22.47 -7.33 6.01
N ILE A 132 22.08 -8.15 5.03
CA ILE A 132 22.92 -8.62 3.92
C ILE A 132 22.82 -7.63 2.75
N LEU A 133 21.61 -7.30 2.30
CA LEU A 133 21.36 -6.41 1.17
C LEU A 133 21.95 -5.00 1.40
N SER A 134 21.84 -4.49 2.62
CA SER A 134 22.42 -3.18 3.01
C SER A 134 23.95 -3.12 2.96
N LYS A 135 24.64 -4.27 2.86
CA LYS A 135 26.11 -4.37 2.76
C LYS A 135 26.58 -4.66 1.33
N LEU A 136 25.68 -4.87 0.38
CA LEU A 136 26.05 -5.05 -1.03
C LEU A 136 26.65 -3.74 -1.58
N PRO A 137 27.61 -3.81 -2.53
CA PRO A 137 28.22 -2.61 -3.14
C PRO A 137 27.21 -1.66 -3.79
N LYS A 138 26.10 -2.22 -4.28
CA LYS A 138 24.88 -1.50 -4.65
C LYS A 138 23.71 -2.21 -3.95
N PRO A 139 23.12 -1.61 -2.89
CA PRO A 139 21.96 -2.18 -2.22
C PRO A 139 20.81 -2.37 -3.21
N MET A 140 20.10 -3.48 -3.08
CA MET A 140 18.90 -3.77 -3.86
C MET A 140 17.67 -3.14 -3.20
N VAL A 141 16.68 -2.79 -4.02
CA VAL A 141 15.31 -2.56 -3.53
C VAL A 141 14.79 -3.87 -2.91
N PHE A 142 14.35 -3.84 -1.66
CA PHE A 142 13.90 -5.03 -0.94
C PHE A 142 12.38 -5.04 -0.83
N SER A 143 11.76 -6.09 -1.37
CA SER A 143 10.31 -6.31 -1.48
C SER A 143 9.93 -7.51 -0.62
N GLU A 144 9.12 -7.27 0.41
CA GLU A 144 8.90 -8.21 1.51
C GLU A 144 7.49 -8.84 1.46
N SER A 145 7.39 -10.18 1.34
CA SER A 145 6.06 -10.84 1.38
C SER A 145 5.46 -11.01 2.78
N VAL A 146 6.24 -10.83 3.86
CA VAL A 146 5.85 -11.23 5.22
C VAL A 146 4.45 -10.79 5.70
N PRO A 147 3.95 -9.55 5.46
CA PRO A 147 2.65 -9.16 6.02
C PRO A 147 1.47 -9.92 5.41
N ALA A 148 1.60 -10.45 4.18
CA ALA A 148 0.56 -11.22 3.51
C ALA A 148 0.12 -12.45 4.32
N TYR A 149 1.06 -13.15 4.97
CA TYR A 149 0.80 -14.37 5.75
C TYR A 149 0.01 -14.15 7.05
N PHE A 150 -0.22 -12.89 7.44
CA PHE A 150 -0.93 -12.52 8.67
C PHE A 150 -2.17 -11.66 8.41
N ALA A 151 -2.40 -11.24 7.16
CA ALA A 151 -3.42 -10.27 6.77
C ALA A 151 -4.87 -10.74 7.01
N GLU A 152 -5.11 -12.05 7.03
CA GLU A 152 -6.45 -12.67 7.12
C GLU A 152 -6.79 -13.19 8.54
N ALA A 153 -5.98 -12.86 9.54
CA ALA A 153 -6.20 -13.31 10.91
C ALA A 153 -7.46 -12.68 11.54
N ALA A 154 -8.21 -13.47 12.31
CA ALA A 154 -9.37 -13.01 13.08
C ALA A 154 -9.01 -11.96 14.17
N ASN A 155 -7.72 -11.81 14.47
CA ASN A 155 -7.14 -10.74 15.26
C ASN A 155 -5.92 -10.20 14.51
N LEU A 156 -5.91 -8.91 14.16
CA LEU A 156 -4.83 -8.28 13.39
C LEU A 156 -3.64 -7.79 14.25
N THR A 157 -3.58 -8.09 15.55
CA THR A 157 -2.48 -7.65 16.44
C THR A 157 -1.10 -8.04 15.88
N ASP A 158 -0.92 -9.29 15.45
CA ASP A 158 0.34 -9.79 14.91
C ASP A 158 0.67 -9.14 13.55
N TRP A 159 -0.34 -8.95 12.70
CA TRP A 159 -0.20 -8.23 11.43
C TRP A 159 0.24 -6.78 11.64
N TYR A 160 -0.39 -6.07 12.58
CA TYR A 160 0.05 -4.73 12.96
C TYR A 160 1.45 -4.70 13.58
N SER A 161 1.87 -5.78 14.25
CA SER A 161 3.21 -5.92 14.85
C SER A 161 4.28 -6.04 13.76
N ILE A 162 4.00 -6.86 12.75
CA ILE A 162 4.79 -6.99 11.51
C ILE A 162 4.92 -5.63 10.81
N MET A 163 3.81 -4.93 10.60
CA MET A 163 3.81 -3.57 10.05
C MET A 163 4.58 -2.56 10.92
N GLY A 164 4.82 -2.86 12.19
CA GLY A 164 5.66 -2.06 13.07
C GLY A 164 7.15 -2.09 12.72
N TRP A 165 7.65 -3.16 12.10
CA TRP A 165 9.08 -3.35 11.82
C TRP A 165 9.46 -3.54 10.35
N VAL A 166 8.56 -4.09 9.52
CA VAL A 166 8.76 -4.25 8.06
C VAL A 166 9.22 -2.93 7.39
N PRO A 167 8.62 -1.76 7.68
CA PRO A 167 9.07 -0.49 7.09
C PRO A 167 10.48 -0.01 7.51
N GLU A 168 11.16 -0.71 8.41
CA GLU A 168 12.56 -0.44 8.76
C GLU A 168 13.54 -1.43 8.06
N TYR A 169 13.03 -2.46 7.37
CA TYR A 169 13.82 -3.46 6.66
C TYR A 169 13.79 -3.26 5.13
N GLY A 170 12.61 -3.20 4.51
CA GLY A 170 12.45 -3.09 3.07
C GLY A 170 11.96 -1.74 2.56
N ASN A 171 11.72 -1.70 1.26
CA ASN A 171 11.22 -0.53 0.53
C ASN A 171 9.75 -0.66 0.11
N LEU A 172 9.23 -1.89 0.12
CA LEU A 172 7.83 -2.20 -0.05
C LEU A 172 7.53 -3.59 0.52
N ALA A 173 6.29 -3.82 0.90
CA ALA A 173 5.84 -5.13 1.39
C ALA A 173 4.41 -5.43 0.96
N ARG A 174 4.10 -6.70 0.75
CA ARG A 174 2.79 -7.21 0.35
C ARG A 174 1.86 -7.33 1.56
N HIS A 175 0.68 -6.70 1.50
CA HIS A 175 -0.20 -6.55 2.69
C HIS A 175 -1.46 -7.41 2.71
N SER A 176 -1.65 -8.22 1.68
CA SER A 176 -2.78 -9.11 1.47
C SER A 176 -2.30 -10.38 0.79
N ARG A 177 -3.18 -11.39 0.72
CA ARG A 177 -3.01 -12.52 -0.21
C ARG A 177 -2.88 -12.06 -1.67
N ASP A 178 -2.46 -12.98 -2.52
CA ASP A 178 -2.21 -12.69 -3.93
C ASP A 178 -3.48 -12.22 -4.66
N ILE A 179 -3.28 -11.25 -5.55
CA ILE A 179 -4.24 -10.88 -6.57
C ILE A 179 -4.34 -11.99 -7.62
N VAL A 180 -5.56 -12.25 -8.09
CA VAL A 180 -5.83 -13.33 -9.04
C VAL A 180 -5.36 -12.95 -10.45
N VAL A 181 -4.12 -13.25 -10.80
CA VAL A 181 -3.48 -12.96 -12.11
C VAL A 181 -3.71 -14.03 -13.20
N PHE A 182 -4.64 -14.96 -12.99
CA PHE A 182 -4.93 -16.06 -13.91
C PHE A 182 -6.35 -16.55 -13.68
N ASN A 183 -6.88 -17.39 -14.59
CA ASN A 183 -8.21 -17.97 -14.41
C ASN A 183 -8.29 -18.89 -13.17
N SER A 184 -8.67 -18.27 -12.06
CA SER A 184 -8.89 -18.89 -10.75
C SER A 184 -10.07 -19.84 -10.74
N THR A 185 -11.06 -19.69 -11.62
CA THR A 185 -12.34 -20.42 -11.48
C THR A 185 -12.21 -21.95 -11.54
N LEU A 186 -11.06 -22.45 -12.01
CA LEU A 186 -10.67 -23.87 -11.98
C LEU A 186 -10.19 -24.38 -10.60
N TYR A 187 -9.83 -23.48 -9.69
CA TYR A 187 -9.25 -23.75 -8.36
C TYR A 187 -10.01 -23.06 -7.22
N TRP A 188 -10.56 -21.88 -7.47
CA TRP A 188 -11.31 -21.01 -6.57
C TRP A 188 -12.55 -20.46 -7.32
N PRO A 189 -13.61 -21.26 -7.51
CA PRO A 189 -14.74 -20.92 -8.37
C PRO A 189 -15.52 -19.66 -7.92
N ASP A 190 -15.41 -19.27 -6.65
CA ASP A 190 -16.14 -18.15 -6.06
C ASP A 190 -15.36 -16.81 -6.07
N ILE A 191 -14.14 -16.76 -6.65
CA ILE A 191 -13.30 -15.54 -6.67
C ILE A 191 -13.17 -14.98 -8.09
N THR A 192 -13.82 -13.84 -8.35
CA THR A 192 -13.61 -13.03 -9.56
C THR A 192 -12.39 -12.12 -9.44
N GLY A 193 -11.85 -11.67 -10.57
CA GLY A 193 -10.74 -10.70 -10.61
C GLY A 193 -11.09 -9.41 -9.86
N TRP A 194 -12.31 -8.88 -10.03
CA TRP A 194 -12.76 -7.69 -9.30
C TRP A 194 -12.91 -7.95 -7.78
N GLY A 195 -13.44 -9.11 -7.39
CA GLY A 195 -13.51 -9.51 -5.99
C GLY A 195 -12.14 -9.64 -5.33
N SER A 196 -11.13 -10.07 -6.09
CA SER A 196 -9.73 -10.12 -5.67
C SER A 196 -9.13 -8.71 -5.51
N ILE A 197 -9.32 -7.81 -6.48
CA ILE A 197 -8.88 -6.39 -6.38
C ILE A 197 -9.49 -5.72 -5.14
N MET A 198 -10.80 -5.87 -4.95
CA MET A 198 -11.52 -5.24 -3.83
C MET A 198 -11.13 -5.83 -2.46
N PHE A 199 -10.69 -7.08 -2.41
CA PHE A 199 -10.12 -7.69 -1.21
C PHE A 199 -8.79 -7.03 -0.82
N ASN A 200 -7.86 -6.90 -1.77
CA ASN A 200 -6.55 -6.29 -1.52
C ASN A 200 -6.72 -4.81 -1.13
N TYR A 201 -7.58 -4.06 -1.84
CA TYR A 201 -7.98 -2.70 -1.48
C TYR A 201 -8.53 -2.59 -0.04
N GLY A 202 -9.32 -3.56 0.41
CA GLY A 202 -9.88 -3.61 1.77
C GLY A 202 -8.83 -3.81 2.89
N GLN A 203 -7.64 -4.32 2.55
CA GLN A 203 -6.47 -4.32 3.42
C GLN A 203 -5.70 -3.01 3.29
N GLU A 204 -5.50 -2.54 2.06
CA GLU A 204 -4.68 -1.37 1.73
C GLU A 204 -5.13 -0.09 2.44
N VAL A 205 -6.45 0.17 2.52
CA VAL A 205 -7.01 1.34 3.22
C VAL A 205 -6.67 1.41 4.72
N ARG A 206 -6.14 0.34 5.33
CA ARG A 206 -5.77 0.27 6.76
C ARG A 206 -4.34 0.79 7.04
N LEU A 207 -3.56 1.07 5.99
CA LEU A 207 -2.09 1.12 6.06
C LEU A 207 -1.44 2.49 5.95
N ALA A 208 -2.20 3.55 5.67
CA ALA A 208 -1.69 4.88 5.34
C ALA A 208 -0.72 5.52 6.36
N ARG A 209 -0.67 5.02 7.60
CA ARG A 209 0.29 5.47 8.63
C ARG A 209 1.72 4.93 8.46
N TYR A 210 1.90 3.91 7.63
CA TYR A 210 3.18 3.22 7.42
C TYR A 210 3.94 3.74 6.20
N GLN A 211 3.23 4.02 5.11
CA GLN A 211 3.78 4.53 3.86
C GLN A 211 4.40 5.93 4.02
N ARG A 212 5.59 6.10 3.44
CA ARG A 212 6.43 7.30 3.51
C ARG A 212 7.52 7.23 2.43
N PRO A 213 8.20 8.32 2.07
CA PRO A 213 9.37 8.25 1.19
C PRO A 213 10.38 7.20 1.66
N GLY A 214 10.64 6.22 0.80
CA GLY A 214 11.52 5.07 1.07
C GLY A 214 10.82 3.77 1.48
N TYR A 215 9.52 3.79 1.84
CA TYR A 215 8.69 2.61 2.10
C TYR A 215 7.25 2.78 1.58
N PHE A 216 6.81 1.87 0.71
CA PHE A 216 5.48 1.90 0.09
C PHE A 216 4.68 0.65 0.44
N ASN A 217 3.36 0.78 0.50
CA ASN A 217 2.49 -0.38 0.67
C ASN A 217 2.21 -1.04 -0.69
N ASP A 218 2.35 -2.37 -0.77
CA ASP A 218 2.13 -3.13 -2.00
C ASP A 218 0.77 -3.87 -1.94
N PRO A 219 -0.25 -3.40 -2.69
CA PRO A 219 -1.54 -4.07 -2.84
C PRO A 219 -1.50 -5.26 -3.82
N ASP A 220 -0.30 -5.69 -4.21
CA ASP A 220 0.06 -6.69 -5.20
C ASP A 220 0.11 -6.22 -6.66
N PHE A 221 0.55 -7.14 -7.52
CA PHE A 221 0.62 -7.09 -8.96
C PHE A 221 -0.66 -6.59 -9.64
N LEU A 222 -0.52 -6.39 -10.94
CA LEU A 222 -1.54 -5.77 -11.75
C LEU A 222 -2.11 -6.71 -12.77
N ASN A 223 -3.42 -6.58 -12.84
CA ASN A 223 -4.32 -7.57 -13.41
C ASN A 223 -5.05 -6.96 -14.61
N VAL A 224 -4.35 -6.06 -15.31
CA VAL A 224 -4.92 -5.20 -16.34
C VAL A 224 -5.22 -5.95 -17.64
N ASP A 225 -4.73 -7.17 -17.80
CA ASP A 225 -5.02 -8.11 -18.88
C ASP A 225 -6.07 -9.17 -18.50
N HIS A 226 -6.52 -9.21 -17.24
CA HIS A 226 -7.43 -10.26 -16.75
C HIS A 226 -8.73 -10.33 -17.56
N PHE A 227 -9.09 -11.54 -17.96
CA PHE A 227 -10.15 -11.82 -18.94
C PHE A 227 -11.58 -11.58 -18.41
N ASP A 228 -11.77 -11.55 -17.08
CA ASP A 228 -13.08 -11.30 -16.46
C ASP A 228 -13.34 -9.82 -16.11
N LEU A 229 -12.35 -8.93 -16.30
CA LEU A 229 -12.47 -7.51 -16.02
C LEU A 229 -12.91 -6.71 -17.24
N SER A 230 -13.93 -5.87 -17.05
CA SER A 230 -14.29 -4.81 -17.99
C SER A 230 -13.20 -3.73 -18.08
N LEU A 231 -13.24 -2.92 -19.14
CA LEU A 231 -12.28 -1.82 -19.33
C LEU A 231 -12.37 -0.78 -18.19
N ASP A 232 -13.55 -0.56 -17.62
CA ASP A 232 -13.74 0.37 -16.52
C ASP A 232 -13.20 -0.19 -15.18
N GLU A 233 -13.35 -1.49 -14.92
CA GLU A 233 -12.68 -2.15 -13.79
C GLU A 233 -11.16 -2.12 -13.95
N LYS A 234 -10.64 -2.34 -15.17
CA LYS A 234 -9.21 -2.22 -15.49
C LYS A 234 -8.69 -0.79 -15.27
N LYS A 235 -9.43 0.24 -15.67
CA LYS A 235 -9.11 1.66 -15.39
C LYS A 235 -9.16 1.99 -13.89
N SER A 236 -10.13 1.45 -13.17
CA SER A 236 -10.24 1.62 -11.71
C SER A 236 -9.15 0.88 -10.94
N HIS A 237 -8.69 -0.28 -11.44
CA HIS A 237 -7.48 -0.95 -10.96
C HIS A 237 -6.21 -0.16 -11.34
N PHE A 238 -6.19 0.49 -12.51
CA PHE A 238 -5.08 1.33 -12.92
C PHE A 238 -4.90 2.58 -12.05
N ALA A 239 -6.00 3.18 -11.61
CA ALA A 239 -6.00 4.22 -10.59
C ALA A 239 -5.33 3.77 -9.26
N ILE A 240 -4.95 2.49 -9.16
CA ILE A 240 -4.39 1.81 -8.00
C ILE A 240 -2.98 1.16 -8.27
N CYS A 241 -2.50 0.91 -9.53
CA CYS A 241 -1.06 0.81 -10.04
C CYS A 241 -0.97 0.28 -11.54
N ALA A 242 0.16 -0.23 -12.13
CA ALA A 242 0.23 -0.82 -13.52
C ALA A 242 1.44 -1.72 -13.99
N TYR A 243 1.20 -2.66 -14.97
CA TYR A 243 2.18 -3.37 -15.86
C TYR A 243 1.50 -4.40 -16.84
N ILE A 244 2.04 -4.71 -18.07
CA ILE A 244 1.96 -5.97 -18.94
C ILE A 244 2.19 -5.73 -20.50
N PRO A 245 2.57 -6.72 -21.37
CA PRO A 245 2.51 -6.70 -22.87
C PRO A 245 1.22 -7.25 -23.56
N ASP A 246 1.14 -7.18 -24.92
CA ASP A 246 -0.05 -7.44 -25.77
C ASP A 246 -1.32 -6.60 -25.48
N LEU A 247 -1.09 -5.49 -24.80
CA LEU A 247 -2.09 -4.47 -24.49
C LEU A 247 -2.76 -3.88 -25.74
N SER A 248 -4.08 -3.75 -25.66
CA SER A 248 -4.85 -2.96 -26.61
C SER A 248 -4.48 -1.46 -26.52
N ALA A 249 -4.81 -0.69 -27.56
CA ALA A 249 -4.61 0.76 -27.56
C ALA A 249 -5.35 1.45 -26.40
N ALA A 250 -6.52 0.94 -26.00
CA ALA A 250 -7.30 1.46 -24.87
C ALA A 250 -6.65 1.16 -23.51
N GLU A 251 -5.88 0.07 -23.40
CA GLU A 251 -5.10 -0.22 -22.20
C GLU A 251 -3.84 0.63 -22.13
N LEU A 252 -3.10 0.76 -23.24
CA LEU A 252 -1.95 1.67 -23.33
C LEU A 252 -2.32 3.13 -23.03
N GLU A 253 -3.50 3.59 -23.45
CA GLU A 253 -3.98 4.95 -23.19
C GLU A 253 -4.05 5.26 -21.70
N TYR A 254 -4.71 4.42 -20.89
CA TYR A 254 -4.77 4.66 -19.45
C TYR A 254 -3.41 4.37 -18.78
N LEU A 255 -2.73 3.28 -19.14
CA LEU A 255 -1.45 2.88 -18.52
C LEU A 255 -0.36 3.95 -18.70
N THR A 256 -0.41 4.76 -19.75
CA THR A 256 0.55 5.84 -20.02
C THR A 256 0.05 7.22 -19.60
N ASN A 257 -1.07 7.32 -18.87
CA ASN A 257 -1.62 8.58 -18.38
C ASN A 257 -0.70 9.21 -17.32
N LYS A 258 0.08 10.21 -17.77
CA LYS A 258 1.10 10.88 -16.97
C LYS A 258 0.56 11.62 -15.75
N ASP A 259 -0.68 12.11 -15.81
CA ASP A 259 -1.27 12.86 -14.70
C ASP A 259 -1.65 11.93 -13.54
N ILE A 260 -2.12 10.72 -13.84
CA ILE A 260 -2.41 9.68 -12.85
C ILE A 260 -1.09 9.14 -12.27
N ILE A 261 -0.10 8.86 -13.13
CA ILE A 261 1.25 8.43 -12.70
C ILE A 261 1.90 9.50 -11.81
N ALA A 262 1.71 10.80 -12.08
CA ALA A 262 2.22 11.87 -11.22
C ALA A 262 1.55 11.93 -9.84
N VAL A 263 0.30 11.48 -9.71
CA VAL A 263 -0.38 11.36 -8.40
C VAL A 263 0.14 10.17 -7.61
N ASP A 264 0.45 9.04 -8.27
CA ASP A 264 1.09 7.87 -7.67
C ASP A 264 2.53 8.20 -7.22
N GLN A 265 3.35 8.70 -8.14
CA GLN A 265 4.78 9.01 -7.95
C GLN A 265 5.05 10.35 -7.24
N ASP A 266 4.04 10.96 -6.61
CA ASP A 266 4.15 12.26 -5.92
C ASP A 266 5.12 12.22 -4.73
N ALA A 267 5.97 13.26 -4.64
CA ALA A 267 7.18 13.26 -3.82
C ALA A 267 6.93 13.26 -2.30
N LEU A 268 5.70 13.60 -1.84
CA LEU A 268 5.36 13.44 -0.42
C LEU A 268 5.35 11.96 0.01
N GLY A 269 5.20 11.02 -0.93
CA GLY A 269 5.18 9.58 -0.66
C GLY A 269 4.07 9.18 0.32
N LEU A 270 2.99 9.96 0.41
CA LEU A 270 1.82 9.67 1.24
C LEU A 270 0.92 8.63 0.58
N GLN A 271 0.07 7.97 1.36
CA GLN A 271 -0.99 7.13 0.82
C GLN A 271 -2.34 7.89 0.80
N SER A 272 -3.22 7.47 -0.10
CA SER A 272 -4.64 7.83 -0.10
C SER A 272 -5.36 7.34 1.16
N THR A 273 -6.36 8.10 1.63
CA THR A 273 -7.16 7.78 2.82
C THR A 273 -8.65 8.01 2.58
N LEU A 274 -9.51 7.25 3.26
CA LEU A 274 -10.96 7.32 3.10
C LEU A 274 -11.57 8.63 3.62
N VAL A 275 -12.43 9.25 2.81
CA VAL A 275 -13.32 10.36 3.19
C VAL A 275 -14.77 9.86 3.23
N SER A 276 -15.25 9.18 2.19
CA SER A 276 -16.50 8.41 2.24
C SER A 276 -16.22 6.92 2.05
N GLN A 277 -17.23 6.06 1.91
CA GLN A 277 -17.00 4.63 1.62
C GLN A 277 -16.21 4.44 0.32
N ASP A 278 -16.53 5.25 -0.69
CA ASP A 278 -16.04 5.11 -2.07
C ASP A 278 -15.23 6.33 -2.54
N VAL A 279 -14.93 7.29 -1.64
CA VAL A 279 -14.13 8.49 -1.93
C VAL A 279 -12.86 8.47 -1.09
N LEU A 280 -11.72 8.43 -1.78
CA LEU A 280 -10.40 8.61 -1.20
C LEU A 280 -9.88 10.03 -1.40
N THR A 281 -8.95 10.46 -0.55
CA THR A 281 -8.14 11.66 -0.75
C THR A 281 -6.67 11.40 -0.44
N LYS A 282 -5.79 12.03 -1.21
CA LYS A 282 -4.33 12.05 -1.06
C LYS A 282 -3.88 13.50 -1.03
N GLN A 283 -3.03 13.86 -0.07
CA GLN A 283 -2.32 15.13 -0.14
C GLN A 283 -1.11 14.98 -1.08
N LEU A 284 -0.91 15.96 -1.96
CA LEU A 284 0.18 16.04 -2.92
C LEU A 284 1.13 17.20 -2.57
N GLU A 285 2.35 17.18 -3.11
CA GLU A 285 3.34 18.26 -2.96
C GLU A 285 2.91 19.52 -3.73
N ASP A 286 2.36 19.33 -4.92
CA ASP A 286 1.93 20.37 -5.84
C ASP A 286 0.42 20.67 -5.76
N GLY A 287 0.01 21.74 -6.45
CA GLY A 287 -1.31 22.35 -6.28
C GLY A 287 -1.91 22.89 -7.57
N ASP A 288 -2.01 22.05 -8.60
CA ASP A 288 -2.82 22.31 -9.80
C ASP A 288 -4.10 21.42 -9.81
N SER A 289 -5.20 21.91 -10.39
CA SER A 289 -6.52 21.22 -10.38
C SER A 289 -7.00 20.79 -11.77
N GLN A 290 -7.32 19.51 -11.95
CA GLN A 290 -7.92 18.98 -13.18
C GLN A 290 -8.56 17.59 -12.94
N SER A 291 -9.47 17.17 -13.82
CA SER A 291 -9.88 15.76 -13.97
C SER A 291 -8.75 14.99 -14.65
N LEU A 292 -8.27 13.89 -14.04
CA LEU A 292 -7.12 13.16 -14.59
C LEU A 292 -7.52 12.16 -15.69
N TRP A 293 -8.81 11.87 -15.85
CA TRP A 293 -9.31 11.06 -16.97
C TRP A 293 -9.64 11.89 -18.21
N THR A 294 -10.11 13.14 -18.04
CA THR A 294 -10.59 13.98 -19.16
C THR A 294 -9.68 15.18 -19.46
N GLY A 295 -8.73 15.50 -18.58
CA GLY A 295 -7.92 16.73 -18.65
C GLY A 295 -8.72 18.01 -18.35
N GLU A 296 -10.02 17.91 -18.07
CA GLU A 296 -10.88 19.08 -17.89
C GLU A 296 -10.60 19.78 -16.56
N THR A 297 -10.44 21.11 -16.62
CA THR A 297 -10.32 21.97 -15.45
C THR A 297 -11.64 22.72 -15.25
N THR A 298 -12.20 22.67 -14.03
CA THR A 298 -13.40 23.44 -13.68
C THR A 298 -13.21 24.18 -12.36
N MET A 299 -13.73 25.41 -12.29
CA MET A 299 -13.74 26.18 -11.05
C MET A 299 -14.93 25.75 -10.18
N VAL A 300 -14.62 25.23 -8.99
CA VAL A 300 -15.61 24.71 -8.04
C VAL A 300 -15.61 25.51 -6.73
N SER A 301 -16.75 25.61 -6.08
CA SER A 301 -16.91 26.24 -4.76
C SER A 301 -17.94 25.48 -3.94
N GLY A 302 -17.66 25.27 -2.65
CA GLY A 302 -18.52 24.54 -1.72
C GLY A 302 -18.53 23.02 -1.93
N LYS A 303 -19.04 22.54 -3.06
CA LYS A 303 -19.23 21.11 -3.35
C LYS A 303 -18.81 20.74 -4.77
N VAL A 304 -18.14 19.60 -4.90
CA VAL A 304 -17.98 18.85 -6.16
C VAL A 304 -18.98 17.70 -6.16
N THR A 305 -19.66 17.46 -7.27
CA THR A 305 -20.53 16.29 -7.46
C THR A 305 -20.04 15.54 -8.69
N VAL A 306 -19.83 14.24 -8.56
CA VAL A 306 -19.40 13.37 -9.64
C VAL A 306 -20.43 12.27 -9.82
N SER A 307 -20.85 12.03 -11.06
CA SER A 307 -21.69 10.89 -11.43
C SER A 307 -20.80 9.83 -12.03
N ILE A 308 -20.68 8.68 -11.36
CA ILE A 308 -19.92 7.53 -11.86
C ILE A 308 -20.87 6.62 -12.65
N PHE A 309 -20.54 6.39 -13.91
CA PHE A 309 -21.20 5.42 -14.79
C PHE A 309 -20.18 4.95 -15.84
N PRO A 310 -20.08 3.64 -16.15
CA PRO A 310 -20.87 2.53 -15.62
C PRO A 310 -20.47 2.11 -14.19
N SER A 311 -21.07 1.02 -13.69
CA SER A 311 -20.67 0.38 -12.43
C SER A 311 -19.18 0.04 -12.45
N HIS A 312 -18.53 0.11 -11.28
CA HIS A 312 -17.09 -0.11 -11.08
C HIS A 312 -16.15 0.90 -11.80
N GLY A 313 -16.69 1.88 -12.52
CA GLY A 313 -15.92 3.04 -12.97
C GLY A 313 -15.41 3.90 -11.78
N THR A 314 -14.41 4.73 -12.04
CA THR A 314 -13.83 5.66 -11.06
C THR A 314 -13.65 7.04 -11.68
N ALA A 315 -13.59 8.06 -10.83
CA ALA A 315 -13.23 9.41 -11.23
C ALA A 315 -12.08 9.91 -10.35
N ILE A 316 -11.01 10.38 -10.97
CA ILE A 316 -9.85 10.92 -10.27
C ILE A 316 -9.81 12.43 -10.53
N LEU A 317 -9.91 13.21 -9.45
CA LEU A 317 -9.92 14.66 -9.49
C LEU A 317 -8.74 15.20 -8.68
N ARG A 318 -7.93 16.05 -9.31
CA ARG A 318 -6.98 16.93 -8.62
C ARG A 318 -7.70 18.21 -8.23
N LEU A 319 -7.73 18.53 -6.94
CA LEU A 319 -8.33 19.75 -6.41
C LEU A 319 -7.24 20.70 -5.94
N SER A 320 -7.38 21.99 -6.23
CA SER A 320 -6.36 22.99 -5.90
C SER A 320 -6.96 24.39 -5.81
N PRO A 321 -6.30 25.29 -5.06
CA PRO A 321 -6.80 26.64 -4.87
C PRO A 321 -6.61 27.55 -6.08
N ILE A 322 -7.43 28.60 -6.13
CA ILE A 322 -7.16 29.77 -6.96
C ILE A 322 -5.78 30.32 -6.53
N ARG A 323 -4.88 30.51 -7.51
CA ARG A 323 -3.53 31.03 -7.24
C ARG A 323 -3.57 32.30 -6.41
N GLY A 324 -2.84 32.30 -5.28
CA GLY A 324 -2.75 33.43 -4.36
C GLY A 324 -3.78 33.49 -3.23
N THR A 325 -4.70 32.52 -3.08
CA THR A 325 -5.75 32.57 -2.04
C THR A 325 -5.49 31.71 -0.79
N PHE A 326 -4.32 31.08 -0.64
CA PHE A 326 -4.18 29.94 0.26
C PHE A 326 -3.59 30.19 1.66
N GLY A 327 -4.17 29.50 2.64
CA GLY A 327 -3.60 29.28 3.97
C GLY A 327 -2.94 27.89 4.06
N ALA A 328 -2.92 27.29 5.26
CA ALA A 328 -2.43 25.92 5.41
C ALA A 328 -3.44 24.88 4.89
N VAL A 329 -2.95 23.82 4.23
CA VAL A 329 -3.74 22.60 3.98
C VAL A 329 -4.13 22.00 5.34
N ILE A 330 -5.40 21.64 5.51
CA ILE A 330 -5.89 20.94 6.70
C ILE A 330 -6.26 19.51 6.31
N PRO A 331 -5.50 18.48 6.74
CA PRO A 331 -5.85 17.08 6.54
C PRO A 331 -7.30 16.80 6.94
N THR A 332 -8.11 16.35 5.98
CA THR A 332 -9.57 16.22 6.11
C THR A 332 -10.04 14.89 5.54
N GLY A 333 -10.75 14.10 6.35
CA GLY A 333 -11.19 12.74 5.98
C GLY A 333 -11.79 12.01 7.17
N LYS A 334 -11.96 10.69 7.09
CA LYS A 334 -12.49 9.92 8.23
C LYS A 334 -11.47 9.76 9.34
N VAL A 335 -11.99 9.53 10.55
CA VAL A 335 -11.31 8.79 11.61
C VAL A 335 -12.06 7.47 11.75
N PHE A 336 -11.41 6.34 11.53
CA PHE A 336 -12.06 5.02 11.59
C PHE A 336 -11.16 3.96 12.23
N ASN A 337 -11.76 2.97 12.88
CA ASN A 337 -11.04 1.83 13.44
C ASN A 337 -10.58 0.90 12.31
N THR A 338 -9.28 0.58 12.23
CA THR A 338 -8.74 -0.20 11.10
C THR A 338 -9.00 -1.70 11.18
N PHE A 339 -9.57 -2.21 12.27
CA PHE A 339 -10.05 -3.60 12.38
C PHE A 339 -11.53 -3.70 11.99
N SER A 340 -12.41 -2.98 12.71
CA SER A 340 -13.86 -3.04 12.55
C SER A 340 -14.40 -2.24 11.35
N LEU A 341 -13.60 -1.32 10.80
CA LEU A 341 -13.96 -0.33 9.78
C LEU A 341 -15.07 0.66 10.22
N SER A 342 -15.41 0.70 11.51
CA SER A 342 -16.39 1.65 12.06
C SER A 342 -15.84 3.08 12.04
N THR A 343 -16.68 4.05 11.66
CA THR A 343 -16.31 5.45 11.50
C THR A 343 -16.72 6.27 12.72
N LEU A 344 -15.80 7.08 13.25
CA LEU A 344 -16.09 8.03 14.32
C LEU A 344 -17.05 9.10 13.81
N SER A 345 -18.22 9.20 14.43
CA SER A 345 -19.34 10.02 13.97
C SER A 345 -19.70 11.06 15.02
N ALA A 346 -19.71 12.33 14.63
CA ALA A 346 -20.09 13.47 15.46
C ALA A 346 -21.60 13.76 15.37
N THR A 347 -22.26 13.84 16.53
CA THR A 347 -23.69 14.15 16.62
C THR A 347 -23.94 15.14 17.77
N PHE A 348 -24.25 16.40 17.44
CA PHE A 348 -24.37 17.52 18.39
C PHE A 348 -23.15 17.69 19.31
N LYS A 349 -23.23 17.18 20.55
CA LYS A 349 -22.17 17.25 21.58
C LYS A 349 -21.55 15.88 21.90
N ASN A 350 -21.96 14.84 21.19
CA ASN A 350 -21.56 13.46 21.44
C ASN A 350 -20.81 12.87 20.23
N VAL A 351 -20.13 11.75 20.45
CA VAL A 351 -19.51 10.95 19.39
C VAL A 351 -19.91 9.47 19.52
N THR A 352 -20.05 8.79 18.39
CA THR A 352 -20.41 7.37 18.30
C THR A 352 -19.61 6.67 17.20
N TRP A 353 -19.37 5.37 17.33
CA TRP A 353 -18.96 4.53 16.20
C TRP A 353 -20.20 4.19 15.36
N ALA A 354 -20.08 4.26 14.03
CA ALA A 354 -21.16 3.90 13.12
C ALA A 354 -20.63 3.44 11.76
N ASN A 355 -21.47 2.76 10.98
CA ASN A 355 -21.18 2.45 9.58
C ASN A 355 -20.95 3.75 8.80
N SER A 356 -20.07 3.67 7.80
CA SER A 356 -19.71 4.85 7.01
C SER A 356 -20.83 5.23 6.04
N THR A 357 -21.18 6.51 6.05
CA THR A 357 -22.18 7.12 5.16
C THR A 357 -21.62 8.34 4.41
N GLY A 358 -20.42 8.81 4.78
CA GLY A 358 -19.79 10.00 4.20
C GLY A 358 -20.45 11.33 4.62
N ASN A 359 -21.30 11.33 5.65
CA ASN A 359 -21.94 12.56 6.13
C ASN A 359 -20.94 13.50 6.83
N ASP A 360 -21.27 14.79 6.89
CA ASP A 360 -20.42 15.85 7.47
C ASP A 360 -20.04 15.66 8.95
N GLY A 361 -20.76 14.81 9.69
CA GLY A 361 -20.37 14.40 11.05
C GLY A 361 -19.33 13.28 11.09
N GLN A 362 -19.11 12.57 9.99
CA GLN A 362 -18.10 11.51 9.85
C GLN A 362 -16.78 11.99 9.24
N ILE A 363 -16.75 13.21 8.68
CA ILE A 363 -15.55 13.81 8.12
C ILE A 363 -14.93 14.75 9.15
N TRP A 364 -13.65 14.54 9.44
CA TRP A 364 -12.88 15.24 10.46
C TRP A 364 -11.72 16.01 9.84
N GLN A 365 -11.54 17.24 10.30
CA GLN A 365 -10.38 18.07 10.09
C GLN A 365 -9.37 17.85 11.22
N ALA A 366 -8.17 17.38 10.88
CA ALA A 366 -7.04 17.31 11.80
C ALA A 366 -6.21 18.59 11.71
N LYS A 367 -6.31 19.43 12.74
CA LYS A 367 -5.73 20.77 12.79
C LYS A 367 -4.24 20.73 13.16
N ASP A 368 -3.52 21.77 12.73
CA ASP A 368 -2.11 22.04 13.01
C ASP A 368 -1.70 21.86 14.48
N ASP A 369 -2.60 22.25 15.39
CA ASP A 369 -2.47 22.20 16.85
C ASP A 369 -2.94 20.88 17.50
N SER A 370 -3.03 19.81 16.70
CA SER A 370 -3.40 18.44 17.10
C SER A 370 -4.85 18.28 17.59
N ARG A 371 -5.76 19.18 17.21
CA ARG A 371 -7.20 19.05 17.51
C ARG A 371 -7.94 18.42 16.31
N LEU A 372 -8.97 17.62 16.61
CA LEU A 372 -9.88 17.04 15.62
C LEU A 372 -11.24 17.74 15.68
N SER A 373 -11.77 18.18 14.54
CA SER A 373 -13.10 18.81 14.43
C SER A 373 -13.92 18.20 13.30
N PRO A 374 -15.22 17.90 13.48
CA PRO A 374 -16.06 17.47 12.37
C PRO A 374 -16.33 18.64 11.41
N ILE A 375 -16.53 18.38 10.11
CA ILE A 375 -16.87 19.46 9.17
C ILE A 375 -18.31 19.98 9.37
N SER A 376 -19.19 19.21 10.02
CA SER A 376 -20.55 19.63 10.38
C SER A 376 -20.62 20.76 11.41
N ASP A 377 -19.63 20.87 12.31
CA ASP A 377 -19.39 22.07 13.13
C ASP A 377 -17.89 22.21 13.43
N PRO A 378 -17.12 22.92 12.58
CA PRO A 378 -15.69 23.13 12.76
C PRO A 378 -15.32 23.92 14.02
N SER A 379 -16.31 24.49 14.73
CA SER A 379 -16.13 25.16 16.02
C SER A 379 -16.11 24.21 17.22
N GLN A 380 -16.58 22.96 17.06
CA GLN A 380 -16.41 21.90 18.07
C GLN A 380 -15.12 21.12 17.82
N CYS A 381 -14.52 20.63 18.90
CA CYS A 381 -13.34 19.78 18.88
C CYS A 381 -13.61 18.50 19.70
N LEU A 382 -13.07 17.36 19.24
CA LEU A 382 -13.07 16.10 19.99
C LEU A 382 -12.39 16.32 21.34
N THR A 383 -13.11 16.06 22.42
CA THR A 383 -12.76 16.47 23.77
C THR A 383 -12.82 15.31 24.75
N GLU A 384 -11.74 15.08 25.49
CA GLU A 384 -11.72 14.33 26.75
C GLU A 384 -12.03 15.31 27.91
N PHE A 385 -13.17 15.13 28.57
CA PHE A 385 -13.73 16.08 29.54
C PHE A 385 -13.23 15.91 30.97
N HIS A 386 -12.53 14.81 31.27
CA HIS A 386 -12.02 14.28 32.54
C HIS A 386 -12.69 12.93 32.88
N MET A 387 -11.94 12.02 33.49
CA MET A 387 -12.36 10.63 33.82
C MET A 387 -12.89 9.84 32.61
N GLY A 388 -12.25 10.02 31.46
CA GLY A 388 -12.49 9.22 30.26
C GLY A 388 -13.80 9.53 29.52
N LYS A 389 -14.53 10.57 29.96
CA LYS A 389 -15.72 11.05 29.27
C LYS A 389 -15.31 11.77 27.99
N ILE A 390 -15.66 11.20 26.84
CA ILE A 390 -15.42 11.78 25.52
C ILE A 390 -16.67 12.44 24.94
N GLY A 391 -16.48 13.41 24.04
CA GLY A 391 -17.55 14.07 23.29
C GLY A 391 -17.03 15.29 22.52
N LEU A 392 -17.91 16.26 22.29
CA LEU A 392 -17.60 17.49 21.55
C LEU A 392 -17.82 18.73 22.41
N SER A 393 -16.86 19.66 22.37
CA SER A 393 -17.01 21.00 22.94
C SER A 393 -16.28 22.05 22.13
N ARG A 394 -16.62 23.33 22.37
CA ARG A 394 -16.02 24.47 21.66
C ARG A 394 -14.50 24.40 21.68
N CYS A 395 -13.90 24.49 20.51
CA CYS A 395 -12.47 24.42 20.27
C CYS A 395 -11.67 25.47 21.07
N ASN A 396 -10.74 25.01 21.90
CA ASN A 396 -9.86 25.82 22.74
C ASN A 396 -8.41 25.31 22.65
N ARG A 397 -7.53 26.07 21.98
CA ARG A 397 -6.10 25.74 21.80
C ARG A 397 -5.32 25.53 23.10
N LYS A 398 -5.79 26.07 24.22
CA LYS A 398 -5.12 25.96 25.54
C LYS A 398 -5.58 24.74 26.35
N PHE A 399 -6.54 23.96 25.86
CA PHE A 399 -7.11 22.84 26.60
C PHE A 399 -6.56 21.51 26.09
N GLY A 400 -5.56 20.96 26.78
CA GLY A 400 -4.90 19.71 26.39
C GLY A 400 -5.83 18.48 26.27
N GLY A 401 -7.03 18.54 26.86
CA GLY A 401 -8.08 17.52 26.67
C GLY A 401 -8.66 17.47 25.25
N GLN A 402 -8.40 18.47 24.41
CA GLN A 402 -8.77 18.49 22.99
C GLN A 402 -7.62 18.16 22.03
N GLN A 403 -6.41 17.92 22.54
CA GLN A 403 -5.24 17.69 21.71
C GLN A 403 -4.87 16.20 21.70
N TRP A 404 -4.60 15.67 20.52
CA TRP A 404 -4.47 14.24 20.26
C TRP A 404 -3.20 13.91 19.50
N GLU A 405 -2.39 13.00 20.04
CA GLU A 405 -1.23 12.44 19.36
C GLU A 405 -1.64 11.21 18.55
N TYR A 406 -1.33 11.19 17.26
CA TYR A 406 -1.44 9.99 16.44
C TYR A 406 -0.11 9.25 16.44
N LEU A 407 -0.10 8.04 17.00
CA LEU A 407 1.11 7.23 17.15
C LEU A 407 1.27 6.26 15.98
N TYR A 408 2.50 5.83 15.71
CA TYR A 408 2.82 4.84 14.67
C TYR A 408 2.12 3.49 14.87
N SER A 409 1.79 3.15 16.12
CA SER A 409 0.92 2.02 16.50
C SER A 409 -0.55 2.18 16.10
N GLY A 410 -0.94 3.28 15.44
CA GLY A 410 -2.32 3.63 15.10
C GLY A 410 -3.14 4.14 16.28
N ASN A 411 -2.58 4.22 17.49
CA ASN A 411 -3.27 4.77 18.64
C ASN A 411 -3.51 6.28 18.50
N LEU A 412 -4.70 6.74 18.87
CA LEU A 412 -5.02 8.16 19.03
C LEU A 412 -5.05 8.52 20.53
N ARG A 413 -3.94 9.08 21.03
CA ARG A 413 -3.69 9.33 22.45
C ARG A 413 -4.02 10.77 22.86
N ASN A 414 -4.78 10.97 23.93
CA ASN A 414 -5.06 12.29 24.46
C ASN A 414 -3.83 12.91 25.17
N LEU A 415 -3.50 14.17 24.88
CA LEU A 415 -2.34 14.82 25.48
C LEU A 415 -2.47 15.06 26.98
N ARG A 416 -3.68 15.23 27.53
CA ARG A 416 -3.88 15.43 28.97
C ARG A 416 -3.91 14.12 29.75
N SER A 417 -4.84 13.21 29.43
CA SER A 417 -5.01 11.98 30.22
C SER A 417 -3.95 10.92 29.94
N LYS A 418 -3.26 11.00 28.79
CA LYS A 418 -2.35 9.96 28.25
C LYS A 418 -3.04 8.62 27.94
N GLU A 419 -4.36 8.59 28.00
CA GLU A 419 -5.20 7.48 27.56
C GLU A 419 -5.43 7.53 26.04
N CYS A 420 -5.82 6.41 25.47
CA CYS A 420 -6.11 6.25 24.05
C CYS A 420 -7.62 6.14 23.82
N LEU A 421 -8.06 6.72 22.70
CA LEU A 421 -9.39 6.45 22.14
C LEU A 421 -9.57 4.93 21.99
N THR A 422 -10.73 4.41 22.37
CA THR A 422 -11.02 2.98 22.32
C THR A 422 -12.46 2.72 21.86
N GLU A 423 -12.61 1.85 20.86
CA GLU A 423 -13.89 1.22 20.52
C GLU A 423 -14.14 0.06 21.49
N SER A 424 -15.09 0.22 22.42
CA SER A 424 -15.42 -0.88 23.34
C SER A 424 -16.01 -2.07 22.59
N ALA A 425 -15.96 -3.27 23.17
CA ALA A 425 -16.61 -4.47 22.64
C ALA A 425 -18.14 -4.34 22.43
N THR A 426 -18.75 -3.26 22.93
CA THR A 426 -20.16 -2.89 22.75
C THR A 426 -20.39 -1.77 21.73
N GLY A 427 -19.36 -1.39 20.94
CA GLY A 427 -19.42 -0.29 19.97
C GLY A 427 -19.41 1.12 20.59
N GLY A 428 -18.99 1.26 21.85
CA GLY A 428 -18.95 2.52 22.58
C GLY A 428 -17.65 3.29 22.34
N VAL A 429 -17.73 4.63 22.32
CA VAL A 429 -16.54 5.49 22.29
C VAL A 429 -16.06 5.72 23.72
N THR A 430 -14.88 5.23 24.05
CA THR A 430 -14.32 5.29 25.41
C THR A 430 -12.86 5.77 25.40
N MET A 431 -12.35 6.15 26.57
CA MET A 431 -10.92 6.34 26.80
C MET A 431 -10.43 5.23 27.72
N GLN A 432 -9.30 4.61 27.38
CA GLN A 432 -8.68 3.57 28.19
C GLN A 432 -7.15 3.70 28.17
N LYS A 433 -6.46 2.96 29.04
CA LYS A 433 -5.00 2.84 28.95
C LYS A 433 -4.62 2.42 27.52
N CYS A 434 -3.61 3.09 26.96
CA CYS A 434 -3.10 2.72 25.64
C CYS A 434 -2.55 1.29 25.65
N LEU A 435 -3.13 0.46 24.79
CA LEU A 435 -2.68 -0.88 24.44
C LEU A 435 -1.93 -0.80 23.12
N TYR A 436 -0.86 -1.58 23.01
CA TYR A 436 -0.02 -1.60 21.81
C TYR A 436 -0.66 -2.49 20.75
N LEU A 437 -1.05 -1.88 19.62
CA LEU A 437 -1.59 -2.57 18.42
C LEU A 437 -2.89 -3.36 18.62
N ASP A 438 -3.59 -3.14 19.73
CA ASP A 438 -4.88 -3.76 20.01
C ASP A 438 -5.96 -3.27 19.03
N ASN A 439 -6.68 -4.20 18.40
CA ASN A 439 -7.73 -3.93 17.41
C ASN A 439 -8.74 -2.84 17.84
N SER A 440 -9.03 -2.70 19.13
CA SER A 440 -9.96 -1.67 19.65
C SER A 440 -9.40 -0.24 19.65
N GLN A 441 -8.09 -0.09 19.47
CA GLN A 441 -7.35 1.18 19.58
C GLN A 441 -6.46 1.52 18.38
N VAL A 442 -6.49 0.75 17.29
CA VAL A 442 -5.79 1.09 16.03
C VAL A 442 -6.76 1.81 15.08
N PHE A 443 -6.44 3.07 14.77
CA PHE A 443 -7.25 3.92 13.90
C PHE A 443 -6.46 4.40 12.68
N ALA A 444 -7.18 4.68 11.60
CA ALA A 444 -6.70 5.44 10.45
C ALA A 444 -7.24 6.87 10.53
N LEU A 445 -6.37 7.82 10.20
CA LEU A 445 -6.64 9.26 10.16
C LEU A 445 -6.41 9.79 8.73
N PRO A 446 -6.85 11.03 8.41
CA PRO A 446 -6.70 11.61 7.08
C PRO A 446 -5.25 11.71 6.58
N SER A 447 -5.07 11.59 5.27
CA SER A 447 -3.78 11.78 4.58
C SER A 447 -3.20 13.15 4.90
N GLY A 448 -1.90 13.21 5.21
CA GLY A 448 -1.21 14.42 5.68
C GLY A 448 -1.19 14.61 7.21
N VAL A 449 -1.89 13.78 8.00
CA VAL A 449 -1.73 13.79 9.46
C VAL A 449 -0.34 13.29 9.87
N LYS A 450 0.37 14.08 10.68
CA LYS A 450 1.68 13.71 11.21
C LYS A 450 1.59 12.53 12.18
N VAL A 451 2.17 11.40 11.77
CA VAL A 451 2.36 10.20 12.60
C VAL A 451 3.59 10.37 13.51
N LEU A 452 3.49 9.96 14.77
CA LEU A 452 4.58 10.00 15.74
C LEU A 452 5.15 8.60 16.00
N LYS A 453 6.41 8.37 15.59
CA LYS A 453 7.25 7.30 16.15
C LYS A 453 7.61 7.70 17.59
N LYS A 454 7.11 6.97 18.59
CA LYS A 454 7.31 7.19 20.04
C LYS A 454 7.37 5.88 20.79
#